data_AF-A0A9N9M1U8-F1
#
_entry.id   AF-A0A9N9M1U8-F1
#
_cell.length_a   1.000
_cell.length_b   1.000
_cell.length_c   1.000
_cell.angle_alpha   90.00
_cell.angle_beta   90.00
_cell.angle_gamma   90.00
#
_symmetry.space_group_name_H-M   'P 1'
#
loop_
_entity.id
_entity.type
_entity.pdbx_description
1 polymer ?
#
loop_
_entity_poly.entity_id
_entity_poly.type
_entity_poly.pdbx_seq_one_letter_code
_entity_poly.pdbx_strand_id
1 'polypeptide(L)'
;MFSLEVCIALLGLPLAVISQPAVLTDTASSVNVNYNDVVTDEGDRLPDFSFCGYHSSDKPLPSAAPTITLNAGKGDQTKLIQNALDKVSTSGGVVVLSQGTFEFLGQLRLQSNTVLRGAGMGKTVLTTKNGSMNLITMGNGDGKAKVGDAVAITDSHVPIGATNFTVKSTAGLAVGSEVYIQRAVTPEWVRENGMSDLVRNGKPQVWLEVSRVFFKAEITTLTTISGRQFRQKSQSISISGNIVTIDIPLTYSLDSRYMAPQLVPYTPPTGSSEMGVENLSITLSPTCSAKSTDSFARSLNIIGYNAFVTVQPNTFRHTLVNINMHRNGATDNGAGYAGGIGIEGTQILVSDCSAYGPLDAKFYSIWTTTLTPGPNAIVRFTAQQSSMIIQPHMRWGHGLLIDNSTTPLEFMNRATAGSGHGWPISGGVGWNVRGKFKLKAESPPLGVNWCIGCEGDKQTGTNGAVH
;
A
#
# COMPACT_ATOMS: atom_id res chain seq x y z
N MET A 1 33.21 56.70 46.26
CA MET A 1 34.22 57.19 45.30
C MET A 1 34.27 56.17 44.16
N PHE A 2 33.77 56.57 42.99
CA PHE A 2 33.84 55.95 41.64
C PHE A 2 33.25 54.54 41.31
N SER A 3 32.61 54.51 40.14
CA SER A 3 31.84 53.46 39.43
C SER A 3 32.64 52.25 38.93
N LEU A 4 31.92 51.17 38.55
CA LEU A 4 32.06 50.54 37.23
C LEU A 4 30.80 49.74 36.80
N GLU A 5 30.46 49.86 35.52
CA GLU A 5 29.36 49.20 34.79
C GLU A 5 29.53 47.67 34.65
N VAL A 6 28.42 46.94 34.53
CA VAL A 6 28.40 45.62 33.87
C VAL A 6 27.22 45.55 32.88
N CYS A 7 27.56 45.29 31.63
CA CYS A 7 26.69 45.12 30.47
C CYS A 7 25.71 43.94 30.63
N ILE A 8 24.47 44.15 30.16
CA ILE A 8 23.48 43.10 29.93
C ILE A 8 23.79 42.44 28.59
N ALA A 9 24.05 41.14 28.60
CA ALA A 9 23.93 40.27 27.43
C ALA A 9 22.88 39.19 27.73
N LEU A 10 21.76 39.23 27.00
CA LEU A 10 20.79 38.13 26.96
C LEU A 10 21.45 36.91 26.29
N LEU A 11 21.55 35.81 27.01
CA LEU A 11 21.73 34.48 26.45
C LEU A 11 20.50 33.63 26.80
N GLY A 12 19.79 33.19 25.75
CA GLY A 12 18.67 32.27 25.85
C GLY A 12 19.12 30.91 26.36
N LEU A 13 18.41 30.40 27.36
CA LEU A 13 18.52 29.01 27.82
C LEU A 13 17.75 28.09 26.83
N PRO A 14 18.30 26.93 26.45
CA PRO A 14 17.54 25.94 25.72
C PRO A 14 16.48 25.29 26.63
N LEU A 15 15.26 25.13 26.11
CA LEU A 15 14.24 24.27 26.73
C LEU A 15 14.80 22.84 26.79
N ALA A 16 15.06 22.35 28.01
CA ALA A 16 15.32 20.95 28.25
C ALA A 16 14.03 20.16 28.04
N VAL A 17 14.02 19.28 27.04
CA VAL A 17 13.00 18.23 26.89
C VAL A 17 13.22 17.24 28.03
N ILE A 18 12.28 17.16 28.96
CA ILE A 18 12.26 16.14 30.01
C ILE A 18 11.91 14.82 29.32
N SER A 19 12.91 13.99 29.02
CA SER A 19 12.70 12.59 28.70
C SER A 19 12.47 11.81 30.00
N GLN A 20 11.33 11.15 30.12
CA GLN A 20 11.16 10.13 31.16
C GLN A 20 11.95 8.89 30.76
N PRO A 21 12.71 8.25 31.68
CA PRO A 21 13.34 6.97 31.40
C PRO A 21 12.25 5.89 31.23
N ALA A 22 12.32 5.14 30.14
CA ALA A 22 11.44 4.01 29.90
C ALA A 22 11.70 2.92 30.95
N VAL A 23 10.63 2.49 31.63
CA VAL A 23 10.66 1.30 32.50
C VAL A 23 10.74 0.08 31.59
N LEU A 24 11.84 -0.67 31.74
CA LEU A 24 12.02 -2.00 31.16
C LEU A 24 10.92 -2.93 31.65
N THR A 25 10.23 -3.62 30.74
CA THR A 25 9.61 -4.90 31.06
C THR A 25 10.41 -5.99 30.36
N ASP A 26 10.94 -6.92 31.16
CA ASP A 26 11.45 -8.20 30.70
C ASP A 26 10.38 -8.91 29.87
N THR A 27 10.84 -9.76 28.94
CA THR A 27 10.04 -10.66 28.10
C THR A 27 8.66 -10.94 28.70
N ALA A 28 7.64 -10.23 28.22
CA ALA A 28 6.28 -10.46 28.66
C ALA A 28 5.92 -11.89 28.26
N SER A 29 5.52 -12.70 29.23
CA SER A 29 4.73 -13.92 29.00
C SER A 29 3.66 -13.59 27.96
N SER A 30 3.43 -14.47 26.97
CA SER A 30 2.41 -14.24 25.93
C SER A 30 1.06 -13.93 26.59
N VAL A 31 0.73 -12.65 26.71
CA VAL A 31 -0.57 -12.21 27.17
C VAL A 31 -1.50 -12.37 25.98
N ASN A 32 -2.60 -13.09 26.16
CA ASN A 32 -3.67 -13.07 25.18
C ASN A 32 -4.19 -11.63 25.09
N VAL A 33 -3.82 -10.91 24.03
CA VAL A 33 -4.31 -9.56 23.76
C VAL A 33 -5.68 -9.70 23.10
N ASN A 34 -6.74 -9.23 23.76
CA ASN A 34 -8.00 -8.99 23.08
C ASN A 34 -7.85 -7.75 22.22
N TYR A 35 -7.78 -7.93 20.91
CA TYR A 35 -7.51 -6.87 19.95
C TYR A 35 -8.59 -5.76 19.97
N ASN A 36 -9.81 -6.07 20.44
CA ASN A 36 -10.89 -5.09 20.59
C ASN A 36 -10.64 -4.06 21.69
N ASP A 37 -9.76 -4.39 22.64
CA ASP A 37 -9.40 -3.53 23.77
C ASP A 37 -8.19 -2.64 23.44
N VAL A 38 -7.55 -2.84 22.28
CA VAL A 38 -6.45 -1.99 21.80
C VAL A 38 -7.04 -0.74 21.15
N VAL A 39 -7.14 0.32 21.95
CA VAL A 39 -7.70 1.62 21.54
C VAL A 39 -6.76 2.74 22.01
N THR A 40 -6.51 3.75 21.17
CA THR A 40 -5.75 4.95 21.57
C THR A 40 -6.61 5.94 22.36
N ASP A 41 -5.99 6.94 22.98
CA ASP A 41 -6.71 8.03 23.69
C ASP A 41 -7.65 8.82 22.76
N GLU A 42 -7.31 8.92 21.46
CA GLU A 42 -8.14 9.55 20.43
C GLU A 42 -9.22 8.60 19.88
N GLY A 43 -9.29 7.36 20.38
CA GLY A 43 -10.29 6.37 20.00
C GLY A 43 -9.92 5.51 18.78
N ASP A 44 -8.69 5.62 18.26
CA ASP A 44 -8.23 4.82 17.12
C ASP A 44 -8.14 3.34 17.51
N ARG A 45 -8.74 2.48 16.66
CA ARG A 45 -8.71 1.03 16.79
C ARG A 45 -7.84 0.41 15.71
N LEU A 46 -7.51 -0.86 15.86
CA LEU A 46 -6.88 -1.62 14.77
C LEU A 46 -7.80 -1.58 13.53
N PRO A 47 -7.27 -1.24 12.33
CA PRO A 47 -8.06 -1.28 11.11
C PRO A 47 -8.59 -2.69 10.82
N ASP A 48 -9.76 -2.77 10.20
CA ASP A 48 -10.31 -4.05 9.73
C ASP A 48 -9.74 -4.40 8.35
N PHE A 49 -8.96 -5.48 8.31
CA PHE A 49 -8.31 -5.98 7.10
C PHE A 49 -9.07 -7.12 6.42
N SER A 50 -10.21 -7.55 6.96
CA SER A 50 -11.01 -8.66 6.41
C SER A 50 -11.50 -8.41 4.98
N PHE A 51 -11.56 -7.15 4.56
CA PHE A 51 -11.96 -6.74 3.21
C PHE A 51 -10.86 -6.88 2.13
N CYS A 52 -9.68 -7.43 2.48
CA CYS A 52 -8.56 -7.58 1.54
C CYS A 52 -8.69 -8.84 0.70
N GLY A 53 -8.40 -8.73 -0.60
CA GLY A 53 -8.32 -9.85 -1.54
C GLY A 53 -9.46 -9.92 -2.55
N TYR A 54 -9.34 -10.86 -3.48
CA TYR A 54 -10.32 -11.19 -4.52
C TYR A 54 -11.72 -11.37 -3.91
N HIS A 55 -12.71 -10.60 -4.38
CA HIS A 55 -14.05 -10.53 -3.78
C HIS A 55 -14.03 -10.37 -2.26
N SER A 56 -13.13 -9.54 -1.72
CA SER A 56 -12.95 -9.33 -0.27
C SER A 56 -12.66 -10.63 0.51
N SER A 57 -12.00 -11.61 -0.12
CA SER A 57 -11.79 -12.95 0.45
C SER A 57 -13.08 -13.77 0.71
N ASP A 58 -14.26 -13.28 0.30
CA ASP A 58 -15.54 -13.99 0.47
C ASP A 58 -15.76 -15.10 -0.57
N LYS A 59 -14.92 -15.16 -1.61
CA LYS A 59 -14.97 -16.19 -2.64
C LYS A 59 -13.59 -16.84 -2.83
N PRO A 60 -13.56 -18.16 -3.12
CA PRO A 60 -12.32 -18.81 -3.50
C PRO A 60 -11.80 -18.27 -4.84
N LEU A 61 -10.48 -18.33 -5.04
CA LEU A 61 -9.88 -18.01 -6.32
C LEU A 61 -10.38 -18.99 -7.41
N PRO A 62 -10.79 -18.51 -8.61
CA PRO A 62 -11.34 -19.33 -9.68
C PRO A 62 -10.47 -20.53 -10.08
N SER A 63 -11.11 -21.63 -10.49
CA SER A 63 -10.45 -22.83 -11.01
C SER A 63 -11.19 -23.41 -12.23
N ALA A 64 -11.37 -22.57 -13.26
CA ALA A 64 -12.08 -22.96 -14.48
C ALA A 64 -11.27 -23.95 -15.35
N ALA A 65 -11.97 -24.74 -16.15
CA ALA A 65 -11.36 -25.68 -17.11
C ALA A 65 -10.61 -24.93 -18.24
N PRO A 66 -9.59 -25.54 -18.85
CA PRO A 66 -8.89 -24.97 -20.00
C PRO A 66 -9.85 -24.66 -21.17
N THR A 67 -9.77 -23.46 -21.72
CA THR A 67 -10.48 -23.08 -22.96
C THR A 67 -9.59 -23.29 -24.19
N ILE A 68 -8.31 -22.89 -24.07
CA ILE A 68 -7.29 -23.08 -25.10
C ILE A 68 -6.04 -23.64 -24.41
N THR A 69 -5.41 -24.65 -25.01
CA THR A 69 -4.09 -25.14 -24.57
C THR A 69 -3.06 -24.92 -25.68
N LEU A 70 -1.92 -24.33 -25.33
CA LEU A 70 -0.82 -24.03 -26.24
C LEU A 70 0.45 -24.78 -25.80
N ASN A 71 1.18 -25.29 -26.78
CA ASN A 71 2.48 -25.92 -26.56
C ASN A 71 3.62 -24.95 -26.84
N ALA A 72 4.74 -25.14 -26.15
CA ALA A 72 5.94 -24.35 -26.40
C ALA A 72 6.45 -24.56 -27.84
N GLY A 73 6.54 -23.47 -28.61
CA GLY A 73 7.21 -23.40 -29.90
C GLY A 73 8.63 -22.83 -29.83
N LYS A 74 9.29 -22.73 -30.99
CA LYS A 74 10.59 -22.05 -31.14
C LYS A 74 10.38 -20.54 -31.38
N GLY A 75 11.26 -19.71 -30.83
CA GLY A 75 11.25 -18.26 -31.04
C GLY A 75 10.13 -17.54 -30.29
N ASP A 76 9.88 -16.29 -30.67
CA ASP A 76 8.91 -15.40 -30.01
C ASP A 76 7.47 -15.91 -30.11
N GLN A 77 6.85 -16.13 -28.96
CA GLN A 77 5.48 -16.63 -28.83
C GLN A 77 4.47 -15.55 -28.41
N THR A 78 4.91 -14.28 -28.32
CA THR A 78 4.06 -13.17 -27.87
C THR A 78 2.73 -13.11 -28.64
N LYS A 79 2.78 -13.07 -29.97
CA LYS A 79 1.57 -12.92 -30.80
C LYS A 79 0.64 -14.13 -30.71
N LEU A 80 1.20 -15.34 -30.65
CA LEU A 80 0.43 -16.57 -30.53
C LEU A 80 -0.41 -16.57 -29.24
N ILE A 81 0.23 -16.22 -28.12
CA ILE A 81 -0.41 -16.26 -26.81
C ILE A 81 -1.37 -15.08 -26.65
N GLN A 82 -0.99 -13.88 -27.11
CA GLN A 82 -1.89 -12.72 -27.09
C GLN A 82 -3.19 -13.00 -27.87
N ASN A 83 -3.09 -13.58 -29.07
CA ASN A 83 -4.27 -13.94 -29.85
C ASN A 83 -5.18 -14.95 -29.13
N ALA A 84 -4.61 -15.89 -28.37
CA ALA A 84 -5.40 -16.83 -27.57
C ALA A 84 -6.11 -16.12 -26.41
N LEU A 85 -5.42 -15.21 -25.71
CA LEU A 85 -5.99 -14.38 -24.65
C LEU A 85 -7.12 -13.50 -25.17
N ASP A 86 -6.92 -12.82 -26.30
CA ASP A 86 -7.93 -11.98 -26.94
C ASP A 86 -9.14 -12.79 -27.44
N LYS A 87 -8.92 -14.03 -27.89
CA LYS A 87 -10.01 -14.91 -28.30
C LYS A 87 -10.91 -15.29 -27.12
N VAL A 88 -10.31 -15.68 -25.99
CA VAL A 88 -11.10 -16.11 -24.82
C VAL A 88 -11.73 -14.94 -24.07
N SER A 89 -11.19 -13.73 -24.15
CA SER A 89 -11.72 -12.57 -23.42
C SER A 89 -13.17 -12.21 -23.79
N THR A 90 -13.61 -12.56 -24.99
CA THR A 90 -14.98 -12.31 -25.47
C THR A 90 -16.06 -13.03 -24.65
N SER A 91 -15.76 -14.23 -24.12
CA SER A 91 -16.68 -15.06 -23.34
C SER A 91 -16.16 -15.38 -21.94
N GLY A 92 -14.94 -14.93 -21.63
CA GLY A 92 -14.14 -15.43 -20.53
C GLY A 92 -13.52 -16.81 -20.82
N GLY A 93 -12.37 -17.08 -20.21
CA GLY A 93 -11.74 -18.39 -20.35
C GLY A 93 -10.31 -18.47 -19.87
N VAL A 94 -9.78 -19.69 -19.93
CA VAL A 94 -8.43 -20.04 -19.46
C VAL A 94 -7.55 -20.41 -20.65
N VAL A 95 -6.47 -19.68 -20.85
CA VAL A 95 -5.38 -20.06 -21.76
C VAL A 95 -4.33 -20.81 -20.95
N VAL A 96 -4.15 -22.09 -21.25
CA VAL A 96 -3.17 -22.97 -20.63
C VAL A 96 -1.93 -23.06 -21.51
N LEU A 97 -0.77 -22.77 -20.93
CA LEU A 97 0.53 -23.04 -21.50
C LEU A 97 1.01 -24.38 -20.94
N SER A 98 1.29 -25.35 -21.81
CA SER A 98 1.82 -26.64 -21.39
C SER A 98 3.24 -26.51 -20.83
N GLN A 99 3.81 -27.62 -20.35
CA GLN A 99 5.19 -27.65 -19.88
C GLN A 99 6.14 -27.26 -21.02
N GLY A 100 7.09 -26.38 -20.73
CA GLY A 100 8.08 -25.90 -21.69
C GLY A 100 8.47 -24.44 -21.46
N THR A 101 9.37 -23.96 -22.31
CA THR A 101 9.85 -22.57 -22.29
C THR A 101 9.20 -21.77 -23.41
N PHE A 102 8.59 -20.64 -23.06
CA PHE A 102 7.94 -19.70 -23.97
C PHE A 102 8.77 -18.43 -24.01
N GLU A 103 9.39 -18.14 -25.16
CA GLU A 103 10.16 -16.91 -25.37
C GLU A 103 9.24 -15.76 -25.79
N PHE A 104 9.48 -14.57 -25.23
CA PHE A 104 8.74 -13.35 -25.51
C PHE A 104 9.68 -12.21 -25.89
N LEU A 105 9.33 -11.49 -26.96
CA LEU A 105 9.91 -10.20 -27.31
C LEU A 105 8.93 -9.03 -27.07
N GLY A 106 7.66 -9.33 -26.79
CA GLY A 106 6.60 -8.37 -26.52
C GLY A 106 5.91 -8.56 -25.17
N GLN A 107 4.95 -7.69 -24.87
CA GLN A 107 4.13 -7.77 -23.64
C GLN A 107 2.87 -8.59 -23.89
N LEU A 108 2.39 -9.25 -22.85
CA LEU A 108 1.08 -9.84 -22.77
C LEU A 108 0.11 -8.93 -22.01
N ARG A 109 -1.12 -8.93 -22.50
CA ARG A 109 -2.22 -8.15 -21.96
C ARG A 109 -3.38 -9.07 -21.66
N LEU A 110 -3.74 -9.16 -20.39
CA LEU A 110 -4.93 -9.87 -19.94
C LEU A 110 -6.10 -8.90 -19.92
N GLN A 111 -7.20 -9.32 -20.53
CA GLN A 111 -8.48 -8.61 -20.52
C GLN A 111 -9.41 -9.26 -19.49
N SER A 112 -10.57 -8.64 -19.22
CA SER A 112 -11.51 -9.17 -18.23
C SER A 112 -11.88 -10.63 -18.46
N ASN A 113 -12.13 -11.36 -17.37
CA ASN A 113 -12.55 -12.76 -17.37
C ASN A 113 -11.53 -13.74 -17.99
N THR A 114 -10.24 -13.36 -18.07
CA THR A 114 -9.18 -14.21 -18.65
C THR A 114 -8.18 -14.69 -17.61
N VAL A 115 -7.79 -15.96 -17.73
CA VAL A 115 -6.71 -16.55 -16.92
C VAL A 115 -5.61 -17.09 -17.82
N LEU A 116 -4.37 -16.69 -17.53
CA LEU A 116 -3.17 -17.33 -18.07
C LEU A 116 -2.64 -18.34 -17.06
N ARG A 117 -2.65 -19.63 -17.42
CA ARG A 117 -2.24 -20.74 -16.56
C ARG A 117 -1.06 -21.50 -17.15
N GLY A 118 -0.03 -21.77 -16.37
CA GLY A 118 1.01 -22.75 -16.71
C GLY A 118 0.74 -24.14 -16.15
N ALA A 119 1.60 -25.10 -16.50
CA ALA A 119 1.59 -26.47 -15.98
C ALA A 119 2.16 -26.61 -14.56
N GLY A 120 2.67 -25.53 -13.97
CA GLY A 120 3.29 -25.47 -12.64
C GLY A 120 4.55 -24.61 -12.60
N MET A 121 4.89 -24.10 -11.41
CA MET A 121 6.18 -23.44 -11.16
C MET A 121 7.33 -24.37 -11.55
N GLY A 122 8.29 -23.87 -12.33
CA GLY A 122 9.42 -24.64 -12.88
C GLY A 122 9.09 -25.54 -14.07
N LYS A 123 7.80 -25.74 -14.41
CA LYS A 123 7.38 -26.55 -15.57
C LYS A 123 7.09 -25.69 -16.80
N THR A 124 6.29 -24.64 -16.63
CA THR A 124 6.07 -23.63 -17.66
C THR A 124 6.94 -22.43 -17.32
N VAL A 125 7.86 -22.05 -18.21
CA VAL A 125 8.79 -20.94 -18.01
C VAL A 125 8.56 -19.90 -19.10
N LEU A 126 8.22 -18.67 -18.70
CA LEU A 126 8.19 -17.52 -19.60
C LEU A 126 9.55 -16.82 -19.54
N THR A 127 10.19 -16.63 -20.68
CA THR A 127 11.50 -15.96 -20.78
C THR A 127 11.42 -14.79 -21.73
N THR A 128 12.18 -13.73 -21.46
CA THR A 128 12.33 -12.61 -22.39
C THR A 128 13.81 -12.41 -22.70
N LYS A 129 14.12 -11.84 -23.86
CA LYS A 129 15.51 -11.51 -24.21
C LYS A 129 16.02 -10.22 -23.55
N ASN A 130 15.13 -9.28 -23.19
CA ASN A 130 15.51 -7.93 -22.75
C ASN A 130 14.79 -7.49 -21.46
N GLY A 131 15.52 -6.72 -20.64
CA GLY A 131 15.17 -6.25 -19.30
C GLY A 131 14.05 -5.19 -19.17
N SER A 132 13.58 -4.61 -20.27
CA SER A 132 13.07 -3.22 -20.24
C SER A 132 11.55 -3.05 -20.23
N MET A 133 10.76 -4.11 -20.02
CA MET A 133 9.31 -4.07 -20.20
C MET A 133 8.52 -4.86 -19.15
N ASN A 134 7.24 -4.48 -18.99
CA ASN A 134 6.27 -5.25 -18.21
C ASN A 134 5.81 -6.45 -19.05
N LEU A 135 6.22 -7.69 -18.73
CA LEU A 135 5.82 -8.85 -19.54
C LEU A 135 4.31 -9.11 -19.48
N ILE A 136 3.68 -8.92 -18.32
CA ILE A 136 2.26 -9.18 -18.14
C ILE A 136 1.59 -7.96 -17.55
N THR A 137 0.60 -7.43 -18.25
CA THR A 137 -0.27 -6.37 -17.77
C THR A 137 -1.70 -6.86 -17.67
N MET A 138 -2.28 -6.83 -16.46
CA MET A 138 -3.69 -7.12 -16.23
C MET A 138 -4.52 -5.85 -16.36
N GLY A 139 -5.40 -5.84 -17.36
CA GLY A 139 -6.50 -4.89 -17.49
C GLY A 139 -6.23 -3.63 -18.31
N ASN A 140 -7.23 -3.24 -19.11
CA ASN A 140 -7.50 -1.95 -19.79
C ASN A 140 -6.82 -0.72 -19.14
N GLY A 141 -5.87 -0.03 -19.78
CA GLY A 141 -5.32 1.21 -19.24
C GLY A 141 -6.40 2.30 -19.22
N ASP A 142 -6.32 3.16 -18.21
CA ASP A 142 -6.75 4.56 -18.22
C ASP A 142 -8.25 4.88 -18.29
N GLY A 143 -9.09 4.01 -17.76
CA GLY A 143 -10.41 4.44 -17.28
C GLY A 143 -10.26 5.46 -16.15
N LYS A 144 -10.87 6.65 -16.30
CA LYS A 144 -10.97 7.62 -15.21
C LYS A 144 -12.22 7.32 -14.38
N ALA A 145 -12.06 7.34 -13.06
CA ALA A 145 -13.18 7.32 -12.15
C ALA A 145 -14.08 8.53 -12.39
N LYS A 146 -15.39 8.36 -12.22
CA LYS A 146 -16.29 9.51 -12.13
C LYS A 146 -16.48 9.83 -10.66
N VAL A 147 -16.40 11.11 -10.33
CA VAL A 147 -16.63 11.62 -8.99
C VAL A 147 -17.77 12.64 -9.04
N GLY A 148 -18.68 12.55 -8.08
CA GLY A 148 -19.77 13.52 -7.89
C GLY A 148 -19.33 14.72 -7.06
N ASP A 149 -20.31 15.51 -6.65
CA ASP A 149 -20.07 16.67 -5.78
C ASP A 149 -19.67 16.21 -4.37
N ALA A 150 -18.62 16.85 -3.83
CA ALA A 150 -18.13 16.54 -2.51
C ALA A 150 -19.03 17.12 -1.41
N VAL A 151 -19.29 16.30 -0.39
CA VAL A 151 -20.05 16.67 0.81
C VAL A 151 -19.10 16.73 2.00
N ALA A 152 -19.14 17.81 2.78
CA ALA A 152 -18.31 17.94 3.97
C ALA A 152 -18.73 16.92 5.05
N ILE A 153 -17.74 16.28 5.67
CA ILE A 153 -17.90 15.55 6.93
C ILE A 153 -17.77 16.57 8.07
N THR A 154 -18.71 16.57 9.02
CA THR A 154 -18.86 17.65 10.01
C THR A 154 -18.37 17.30 11.41
N ASP A 155 -18.05 16.04 11.68
CA ASP A 155 -17.49 15.62 12.96
C ASP A 155 -16.11 16.28 13.15
N SER A 156 -15.82 16.69 14.39
CA SER A 156 -14.52 17.26 14.74
C SER A 156 -13.40 16.23 14.66
N HIS A 157 -13.71 14.99 15.01
CA HIS A 157 -12.80 13.86 14.93
C HIS A 157 -13.57 12.58 14.54
N VAL A 158 -12.97 11.75 13.68
CA VAL A 158 -13.45 10.41 13.32
C VAL A 158 -12.27 9.44 13.40
N PRO A 159 -12.26 8.47 14.33
CA PRO A 159 -11.10 7.62 14.57
C PRO A 159 -10.93 6.50 13.53
N ILE A 160 -9.73 5.90 13.48
CA ILE A 160 -9.49 4.63 12.80
C ILE A 160 -10.44 3.56 13.37
N GLY A 161 -11.06 2.78 12.49
CA GLY A 161 -12.05 1.77 12.83
C GLY A 161 -13.49 2.30 12.89
N ALA A 162 -13.71 3.61 12.74
CA ALA A 162 -15.07 4.14 12.62
C ALA A 162 -15.74 3.67 11.32
N THR A 163 -17.02 3.31 11.43
CA THR A 163 -17.88 2.95 10.29
C THR A 163 -18.92 4.01 9.99
N ASN A 164 -19.08 5.04 10.82
CA ASN A 164 -20.06 6.09 10.60
C ASN A 164 -19.51 7.46 10.96
N PHE A 165 -20.08 8.48 10.32
CA PHE A 165 -19.78 9.89 10.52
C PHE A 165 -20.94 10.74 10.01
N THR A 166 -20.98 11.99 10.45
CA THR A 166 -21.99 12.98 10.11
C THR A 166 -21.56 13.78 8.88
N VAL A 167 -22.46 13.90 7.89
CA VAL A 167 -22.26 14.73 6.71
C VAL A 167 -23.14 15.97 6.72
N LYS A 168 -22.68 17.04 6.07
CA LYS A 168 -23.43 18.31 5.99
C LYS A 168 -24.80 18.17 5.33
N SER A 169 -24.91 17.29 4.34
CA SER A 169 -26.16 17.01 3.61
C SER A 169 -26.08 15.64 2.95
N THR A 170 -27.20 14.95 2.84
CA THR A 170 -27.30 13.67 2.11
C THR A 170 -27.87 13.82 0.71
N ALA A 171 -28.16 15.05 0.28
CA ALA A 171 -28.63 15.32 -1.08
C ALA A 171 -27.59 14.85 -2.11
N GLY A 172 -28.04 14.04 -3.08
CA GLY A 172 -27.17 13.46 -4.12
C GLY A 172 -26.42 12.19 -3.70
N LEU A 173 -26.54 11.75 -2.45
CA LEU A 173 -26.07 10.43 -2.00
C LEU A 173 -27.16 9.38 -2.21
N ALA A 174 -26.76 8.16 -2.55
CA ALA A 174 -27.66 7.02 -2.68
C ALA A 174 -27.23 5.87 -1.77
N VAL A 175 -28.19 5.29 -1.03
CA VAL A 175 -27.94 4.05 -0.28
C VAL A 175 -27.46 2.96 -1.23
N GLY A 176 -26.45 2.21 -0.83
CA GLY A 176 -25.81 1.18 -1.65
C GLY A 176 -24.82 1.68 -2.69
N SER A 177 -24.56 3.00 -2.78
CA SER A 177 -23.56 3.53 -3.71
C SER A 177 -22.13 3.49 -3.16
N GLU A 178 -21.17 3.39 -4.07
CA GLU A 178 -19.75 3.52 -3.73
C GLU A 178 -19.38 4.99 -3.50
N VAL A 179 -18.47 5.22 -2.55
CA VAL A 179 -18.00 6.56 -2.19
C VAL A 179 -16.51 6.57 -1.92
N TYR A 180 -15.90 7.75 -2.07
CA TYR A 180 -14.62 8.05 -1.46
C TYR A 180 -14.80 8.86 -0.18
N ILE A 181 -14.10 8.45 0.87
CA ILE A 181 -13.79 9.29 2.03
C ILE A 181 -12.44 9.92 1.73
N GLN A 182 -12.40 11.23 1.55
CA GLN A 182 -11.21 11.95 1.11
C GLN A 182 -10.87 13.15 1.98
N ARG A 183 -9.61 13.55 1.95
CA ARG A 183 -9.16 14.81 2.55
C ARG A 183 -7.94 15.39 1.83
N ALA A 184 -7.80 16.71 1.89
CA ALA A 184 -6.62 17.42 1.39
C ALA A 184 -5.37 17.19 2.26
N VAL A 185 -4.20 17.32 1.64
CA VAL A 185 -2.94 17.60 2.34
C VAL A 185 -2.95 19.09 2.66
N THR A 186 -2.99 19.47 3.94
CA THR A 186 -2.95 20.87 4.38
C THR A 186 -1.55 21.25 4.89
N PRO A 187 -1.17 22.54 4.87
CA PRO A 187 0.07 23.01 5.50
C PRO A 187 0.13 22.65 6.99
N GLU A 188 -0.97 22.80 7.71
CA GLU A 188 -1.08 22.51 9.14
C GLU A 188 -0.76 21.05 9.40
N TRP A 189 -1.38 20.13 8.66
CA TRP A 189 -1.14 18.69 8.81
C TRP A 189 0.31 18.31 8.50
N VAL A 190 0.93 18.92 7.47
CA VAL A 190 2.35 18.68 7.15
C VAL A 190 3.26 19.16 8.28
N ARG A 191 3.00 20.35 8.83
CA ARG A 191 3.79 20.93 9.92
C ARG A 191 3.66 20.14 11.22
N GLU A 192 2.45 19.77 11.62
CA GLU A 192 2.23 19.02 12.87
C GLU A 192 2.82 17.60 12.81
N ASN A 193 2.99 17.02 11.62
CA ASN A 193 3.76 15.79 11.46
C ASN A 193 5.29 15.99 11.51
N GLY A 194 5.75 17.23 11.70
CA GLY A 194 7.17 17.61 11.73
C GLY A 194 7.83 17.66 10.36
N MET A 195 7.05 17.75 9.27
CA MET A 195 7.53 17.53 7.90
C MET A 195 7.60 18.80 7.05
N SER A 196 7.32 19.98 7.62
CA SER A 196 7.36 21.28 6.92
C SER A 196 8.78 21.78 6.63
N ASP A 197 9.74 21.44 7.50
CA ASP A 197 11.06 22.11 7.55
C ASP A 197 12.21 21.16 7.21
N LEU A 198 11.93 20.15 6.39
CA LEU A 198 12.91 19.15 5.98
C LEU A 198 13.99 19.79 5.10
N VAL A 199 15.27 19.56 5.43
CA VAL A 199 16.42 20.06 4.65
C VAL A 199 17.39 18.93 4.33
N ARG A 200 17.84 18.86 3.08
CA ARG A 200 18.89 17.94 2.64
C ARG A 200 19.90 18.66 1.76
N ASN A 201 21.18 18.54 2.10
CA ASN A 201 22.29 19.19 1.38
C ASN A 201 22.05 20.70 1.19
N GLY A 202 21.56 21.36 2.24
CA GLY A 202 21.23 22.80 2.23
C GLY A 202 19.99 23.19 1.41
N LYS A 203 19.25 22.23 0.86
CA LYS A 203 18.05 22.48 0.05
C LYS A 203 16.79 22.03 0.78
N PRO A 204 15.72 22.86 0.83
CA PRO A 204 14.42 22.44 1.32
C PRO A 204 13.93 21.18 0.60
N GLN A 205 13.32 20.26 1.33
CA GLN A 205 12.71 19.05 0.81
C GLN A 205 11.20 19.14 0.99
N VAL A 206 10.47 18.59 0.01
CA VAL A 206 9.01 18.46 0.08
C VAL A 206 8.68 17.01 0.40
N TRP A 207 8.06 16.79 1.56
CA TRP A 207 7.52 15.48 1.91
C TRP A 207 6.28 15.16 1.07
N LEU A 208 5.27 16.03 1.13
CA LEU A 208 4.03 15.93 0.36
C LEU A 208 3.66 17.31 -0.19
N GLU A 209 3.17 17.32 -1.43
CA GLU A 209 2.64 18.55 -2.02
C GLU A 209 1.30 18.90 -1.35
N VAL A 210 1.21 20.10 -0.78
CA VAL A 210 -0.02 20.64 -0.21
C VAL A 210 -1.06 20.79 -1.31
N SER A 211 -2.29 20.33 -1.06
CA SER A 211 -3.38 20.41 -2.03
C SER A 211 -3.78 21.87 -2.27
N ARG A 212 -4.09 22.22 -3.52
CA ARG A 212 -4.63 23.53 -3.86
C ARG A 212 -6.14 23.49 -3.74
N VAL A 213 -6.69 24.30 -2.83
CA VAL A 213 -8.14 24.45 -2.65
C VAL A 213 -8.66 25.55 -3.56
N PHE A 214 -9.60 25.22 -4.45
CA PHE A 214 -10.30 26.22 -5.26
C PHE A 214 -11.69 26.50 -4.66
N PHE A 215 -11.92 27.75 -4.28
CA PHE A 215 -13.24 28.27 -3.95
C PHE A 215 -13.91 28.77 -5.25
N LYS A 216 -15.12 28.29 -5.56
CA LYS A 216 -15.94 28.89 -6.63
C LYS A 216 -16.61 30.13 -6.05
N ALA A 217 -16.42 31.28 -6.69
CA ALA A 217 -16.72 32.62 -6.15
C ALA A 217 -18.19 32.91 -5.80
N GLU A 218 -19.13 31.98 -6.01
CA GLU A 218 -20.56 32.18 -5.70
C GLU A 218 -21.10 31.19 -4.65
N ILE A 219 -20.28 30.28 -4.11
CA ILE A 219 -20.76 29.28 -3.14
C ILE A 219 -19.74 29.15 -2.00
N THR A 220 -20.19 29.36 -0.77
CA THR A 220 -19.45 29.14 0.50
C THR A 220 -19.16 27.65 0.79
N THR A 221 -19.04 26.81 -0.24
CA THR A 221 -18.65 25.40 -0.15
C THR A 221 -17.35 25.18 -0.91
N LEU A 222 -16.42 24.39 -0.33
CA LEU A 222 -15.25 23.90 -1.05
C LEU A 222 -15.71 23.08 -2.27
N THR A 223 -15.57 23.63 -3.47
CA THR A 223 -16.07 23.00 -4.70
C THR A 223 -15.07 22.05 -5.35
N THR A 224 -13.77 22.28 -5.23
CA THR A 224 -12.76 21.38 -5.82
C THR A 224 -11.41 21.49 -5.11
N ILE A 225 -10.90 20.37 -4.61
CA ILE A 225 -9.51 20.24 -4.18
C ILE A 225 -8.71 19.71 -5.37
N SER A 226 -7.78 20.50 -5.91
CA SER A 226 -6.83 20.02 -6.91
C SER A 226 -5.51 19.64 -6.25
N GLY A 227 -4.84 18.62 -6.79
CA GLY A 227 -3.60 18.07 -6.21
C GLY A 227 -3.81 16.74 -5.49
N ARG A 228 -2.78 16.34 -4.73
CA ARG A 228 -2.75 15.06 -4.01
C ARG A 228 -3.83 15.01 -2.92
N GLN A 229 -4.56 13.91 -2.83
CA GLN A 229 -5.59 13.68 -1.81
C GLN A 229 -5.45 12.27 -1.25
N PHE A 230 -5.72 12.14 0.05
CA PHE A 230 -5.96 10.84 0.65
C PHE A 230 -7.38 10.40 0.32
N ARG A 231 -7.54 9.12 -0.02
CA ARG A 231 -8.83 8.56 -0.41
C ARG A 231 -8.94 7.15 0.14
N GLN A 232 -9.98 6.87 0.91
CA GLN A 232 -10.40 5.51 1.18
C GLN A 232 -11.69 5.23 0.40
N LYS A 233 -11.76 4.05 -0.21
CA LYS A 233 -12.96 3.59 -0.92
C LYS A 233 -13.88 2.86 0.07
N SER A 234 -15.18 3.13 -0.03
CA SER A 234 -16.25 2.29 0.52
C SER A 234 -17.11 1.78 -0.64
N GLN A 235 -17.55 0.54 -0.57
CA GLN A 235 -18.31 -0.11 -1.67
C GLN A 235 -19.81 0.10 -1.51
N SER A 236 -20.26 0.44 -0.32
CA SER A 236 -21.66 0.65 -0.02
C SER A 236 -21.82 1.58 1.18
N ILE A 237 -22.79 2.49 1.09
CA ILE A 237 -23.21 3.33 2.20
C ILE A 237 -24.66 3.06 2.61
N SER A 238 -24.96 3.24 3.89
CA SER A 238 -26.33 3.45 4.38
C SER A 238 -26.47 4.85 4.98
N ILE A 239 -27.70 5.37 4.98
CA ILE A 239 -27.99 6.75 5.37
C ILE A 239 -29.11 6.75 6.41
N SER A 240 -28.87 7.43 7.54
CA SER A 240 -29.88 7.71 8.58
C SER A 240 -29.79 9.19 8.98
N GLY A 241 -30.73 10.00 8.49
CA GLY A 241 -30.62 11.46 8.63
C GLY A 241 -29.38 11.99 7.93
N ASN A 242 -28.50 12.65 8.68
CA ASN A 242 -27.18 13.12 8.21
C ASN A 242 -26.03 12.18 8.58
N ILE A 243 -26.32 11.02 9.18
CA ILE A 243 -25.29 10.02 9.48
C ILE A 243 -25.16 9.08 8.29
N VAL A 244 -23.94 8.97 7.76
CA VAL A 244 -23.56 8.00 6.75
C VAL A 244 -22.81 6.88 7.44
N THR A 245 -23.16 5.63 7.13
CA THR A 245 -22.40 4.43 7.53
C THR A 245 -21.75 3.82 6.29
N ILE A 246 -20.48 3.49 6.39
CA ILE A 246 -19.67 2.84 5.35
C ILE A 246 -19.43 1.38 5.71
N ASP A 247 -19.33 0.53 4.68
CA ASP A 247 -19.08 -0.90 4.81
C ASP A 247 -17.64 -1.26 5.26
N ILE A 248 -16.64 -0.48 4.84
CA ILE A 248 -15.24 -0.68 5.18
C ILE A 248 -14.80 0.37 6.22
N PRO A 249 -14.48 -0.02 7.47
CA PRO A 249 -14.05 0.92 8.51
C PRO A 249 -12.86 1.78 8.10
N LEU A 250 -12.79 3.02 8.60
CA LEU A 250 -11.68 3.92 8.30
C LEU A 250 -10.33 3.32 8.73
N THR A 251 -9.33 3.43 7.85
CA THR A 251 -7.96 2.98 8.12
C THR A 251 -6.99 4.13 8.43
N TYR A 252 -7.53 5.34 8.51
CA TYR A 252 -6.87 6.56 8.96
C TYR A 252 -7.90 7.45 9.66
N SER A 253 -7.47 8.23 10.65
CA SER A 253 -8.35 9.16 11.35
C SER A 253 -8.56 10.46 10.58
N LEU A 254 -9.71 11.09 10.82
CA LEU A 254 -10.08 12.41 10.31
C LEU A 254 -10.12 13.39 11.47
N ASP A 255 -9.49 14.55 11.31
CA ASP A 255 -9.46 15.57 12.36
C ASP A 255 -9.60 16.96 11.76
N SER A 256 -10.73 17.61 12.05
CA SER A 256 -11.08 18.91 11.46
C SER A 256 -10.13 20.04 11.86
N ARG A 257 -9.28 19.85 12.89
CA ARG A 257 -8.23 20.80 13.27
C ARG A 257 -7.14 20.90 12.20
N TYR A 258 -6.88 19.80 11.50
CA TYR A 258 -5.77 19.68 10.57
C TYR A 258 -6.21 19.46 9.12
N MET A 259 -7.46 19.10 8.87
CA MET A 259 -7.94 18.82 7.51
C MET A 259 -9.42 19.15 7.33
N ALA A 260 -9.87 19.20 6.08
CA ALA A 260 -11.28 19.31 5.72
C ALA A 260 -11.74 17.99 5.07
N PRO A 261 -12.28 17.04 5.85
CA PRO A 261 -12.71 15.75 5.33
C PRO A 261 -14.01 15.86 4.52
N GLN A 262 -14.12 15.03 3.49
CA GLN A 262 -15.23 15.02 2.56
C GLN A 262 -15.64 13.59 2.19
N LEU A 263 -16.94 13.41 1.98
CA LEU A 263 -17.52 12.26 1.30
C LEU A 263 -17.78 12.62 -0.16
N VAL A 264 -17.39 11.76 -1.09
CA VAL A 264 -17.56 12.01 -2.53
C VAL A 264 -18.20 10.80 -3.20
N PRO A 265 -19.37 10.96 -3.86
CA PRO A 265 -19.94 9.92 -4.70
C PRO A 265 -18.91 9.45 -5.73
N TYR A 266 -18.75 8.14 -5.84
CA TYR A 266 -17.74 7.54 -6.70
C TYR A 266 -18.41 6.54 -7.63
N THR A 267 -18.04 6.61 -8.91
CA THR A 267 -18.30 5.51 -9.84
C THR A 267 -16.94 5.02 -10.32
N PRO A 268 -16.63 3.72 -10.12
CA PRO A 268 -15.39 3.16 -10.60
C PRO A 268 -15.31 3.31 -12.12
N PRO A 269 -14.10 3.45 -12.68
CA PRO A 269 -13.95 3.33 -14.12
C PRO A 269 -14.57 2.01 -14.59
N THR A 270 -14.99 1.93 -15.86
CA THR A 270 -15.22 0.63 -16.50
C THR A 270 -13.89 -0.14 -16.47
N GLY A 271 -13.73 -0.97 -15.44
CA GLY A 271 -12.48 -1.59 -15.06
C GLY A 271 -12.39 -3.00 -15.61
N SER A 272 -11.16 -3.48 -15.80
CA SER A 272 -10.96 -4.89 -16.06
C SER A 272 -11.08 -5.68 -14.77
N SER A 273 -11.80 -6.79 -14.83
CA SER A 273 -12.04 -7.64 -13.66
C SER A 273 -11.92 -9.12 -13.98
N GLU A 274 -11.85 -9.95 -12.94
CA GLU A 274 -11.85 -11.42 -13.08
C GLU A 274 -10.65 -11.94 -13.88
N MET A 275 -9.46 -11.37 -13.64
CA MET A 275 -8.22 -11.75 -14.33
C MET A 275 -7.31 -12.58 -13.42
N GLY A 276 -6.61 -13.55 -14.02
CA GLY A 276 -5.73 -14.46 -13.30
C GLY A 276 -4.41 -14.75 -14.01
N VAL A 277 -3.31 -14.80 -13.27
CA VAL A 277 -2.03 -15.39 -13.72
C VAL A 277 -1.63 -16.47 -12.74
N GLU A 278 -1.36 -17.69 -13.23
CA GLU A 278 -1.11 -18.79 -12.31
C GLU A 278 -0.19 -19.91 -12.79
N ASN A 279 0.42 -20.60 -11.81
CA ASN A 279 1.11 -21.87 -11.97
C ASN A 279 2.24 -21.85 -13.00
N LEU A 280 3.11 -20.84 -12.95
CA LEU A 280 4.19 -20.68 -13.92
C LEU A 280 5.44 -20.04 -13.31
N SER A 281 6.54 -20.14 -14.04
CA SER A 281 7.77 -19.43 -13.77
C SER A 281 7.99 -18.31 -14.79
N ILE A 282 8.63 -17.24 -14.34
CA ILE A 282 9.10 -16.16 -15.21
C ILE A 282 10.59 -15.93 -14.90
N THR A 283 11.43 -15.90 -15.94
CA THR A 283 12.88 -15.60 -15.83
C THR A 283 13.29 -14.48 -16.80
N LEU A 284 13.78 -13.33 -16.29
CA LEU A 284 14.19 -12.05 -16.94
C LEU A 284 13.26 -11.49 -18.08
N SER A 285 12.76 -10.23 -18.19
CA SER A 285 12.29 -9.18 -17.24
C SER A 285 10.75 -9.23 -17.07
N PRO A 286 10.11 -9.18 -15.87
CA PRO A 286 8.93 -8.34 -15.85
C PRO A 286 8.80 -7.50 -14.60
N THR A 287 8.17 -6.37 -14.82
CA THR A 287 7.14 -5.86 -13.95
C THR A 287 5.82 -6.57 -14.31
N CYS A 288 5.12 -7.20 -13.38
CA CYS A 288 3.71 -7.49 -13.57
C CYS A 288 2.91 -6.29 -13.09
N SER A 289 2.21 -5.58 -13.99
CA SER A 289 1.37 -4.45 -13.59
C SER A 289 -0.10 -4.83 -13.62
N ALA A 290 -0.82 -4.53 -12.54
CA ALA A 290 -2.26 -4.74 -12.46
C ALA A 290 -2.96 -3.41 -12.27
N LYS A 291 -3.94 -3.08 -13.13
CA LYS A 291 -5.04 -2.14 -12.86
C LYS A 291 -6.32 -2.95 -12.97
N SER A 292 -6.80 -3.45 -11.85
CA SER A 292 -7.85 -4.45 -11.89
C SER A 292 -8.77 -4.42 -10.67
N THR A 293 -9.96 -4.96 -10.87
CA THR A 293 -10.91 -5.28 -9.82
C THR A 293 -11.02 -6.79 -9.74
N ASP A 294 -11.12 -7.38 -8.54
CA ASP A 294 -11.38 -8.82 -8.40
C ASP A 294 -10.48 -9.67 -9.28
N SER A 295 -9.17 -9.61 -9.03
CA SER A 295 -8.19 -10.34 -9.83
C SER A 295 -7.14 -11.00 -8.96
N PHE A 296 -6.34 -11.90 -9.51
CA PHE A 296 -5.36 -12.63 -8.74
C PHE A 296 -4.09 -12.98 -9.52
N ALA A 297 -3.01 -13.20 -8.78
CA ALA A 297 -1.85 -13.93 -9.26
C ALA A 297 -1.48 -14.99 -8.22
N ARG A 298 -1.28 -16.24 -8.65
CA ARG A 298 -0.97 -17.33 -7.71
C ARG A 298 0.07 -18.33 -8.19
N SER A 299 0.83 -18.87 -7.25
CA SER A 299 1.80 -19.96 -7.53
C SER A 299 2.77 -19.57 -8.64
N LEU A 300 3.51 -18.48 -8.40
CA LEU A 300 4.47 -17.92 -9.35
C LEU A 300 5.88 -17.98 -8.81
N ASN A 301 6.81 -18.50 -9.61
CA ASN A 301 8.25 -18.35 -9.37
C ASN A 301 8.80 -17.28 -10.30
N ILE A 302 9.26 -16.17 -9.75
CA ILE A 302 9.71 -15.02 -10.51
C ILE A 302 11.21 -14.84 -10.19
N ILE A 303 12.10 -14.88 -11.18
CA ILE A 303 13.56 -14.96 -11.02
C ILE A 303 14.33 -13.84 -11.77
N GLY A 304 15.18 -13.12 -11.04
CA GLY A 304 16.25 -12.26 -11.58
C GLY A 304 15.89 -10.79 -11.81
N TYR A 305 14.79 -10.31 -11.24
CA TYR A 305 14.19 -9.02 -11.62
C TYR A 305 14.42 -7.89 -10.66
N ASN A 306 14.51 -6.66 -11.19
CA ASN A 306 14.56 -5.44 -10.39
C ASN A 306 13.23 -4.99 -9.79
N ALA A 307 12.11 -5.25 -10.47
CA ALA A 307 10.76 -5.11 -9.97
C ALA A 307 10.03 -6.43 -10.22
N PHE A 308 9.23 -6.97 -9.29
CA PHE A 308 8.52 -8.24 -9.53
C PHE A 308 7.05 -8.00 -9.89
N VAL A 309 6.30 -7.35 -8.99
CA VAL A 309 4.89 -7.04 -9.18
C VAL A 309 4.63 -5.58 -8.79
N THR A 310 3.80 -4.89 -9.56
CA THR A 310 3.34 -3.54 -9.30
C THR A 310 1.82 -3.51 -9.38
N VAL A 311 1.20 -3.39 -8.22
CA VAL A 311 -0.23 -3.12 -8.10
C VAL A 311 -0.42 -1.62 -8.31
N GLN A 312 -1.04 -1.24 -9.41
CA GLN A 312 -1.18 0.16 -9.83
C GLN A 312 -2.30 0.87 -9.07
N PRO A 313 -2.34 2.22 -9.13
CA PRO A 313 -3.46 3.00 -8.60
C PRO A 313 -4.79 2.53 -9.18
N ASN A 314 -5.86 2.61 -8.37
CA ASN A 314 -7.21 2.11 -8.66
C ASN A 314 -7.37 0.59 -8.75
N THR A 315 -6.34 -0.19 -8.44
CA THR A 315 -6.52 -1.62 -8.21
C THR A 315 -7.24 -1.84 -6.88
N PHE A 316 -8.26 -2.68 -6.86
CA PHE A 316 -8.92 -3.09 -5.63
C PHE A 316 -9.39 -4.55 -5.66
N ARG A 317 -9.46 -5.18 -4.49
CA ARG A 317 -9.79 -6.61 -4.33
C ARG A 317 -8.88 -7.50 -5.19
N HIS A 318 -7.57 -7.40 -4.94
CA HIS A 318 -6.57 -8.18 -5.67
C HIS A 318 -5.83 -9.13 -4.72
N THR A 319 -5.66 -10.39 -5.12
CA THR A 319 -4.94 -11.40 -4.32
C THR A 319 -3.66 -11.85 -5.01
N LEU A 320 -2.54 -11.68 -4.32
CA LEU A 320 -1.24 -12.25 -4.65
C LEU A 320 -0.96 -13.38 -3.66
N VAL A 321 -0.91 -14.63 -4.11
CA VAL A 321 -0.71 -15.77 -3.20
C VAL A 321 0.35 -16.75 -3.69
N ASN A 322 1.22 -17.23 -2.80
CA ASN A 322 2.26 -18.19 -3.15
C ASN A 322 3.17 -17.69 -4.30
N ILE A 323 3.68 -16.47 -4.16
CA ILE A 323 4.65 -15.88 -5.10
C ILE A 323 6.04 -15.93 -4.48
N ASN A 324 6.96 -16.60 -5.16
CA ASN A 324 8.37 -16.68 -4.78
C ASN A 324 9.20 -15.73 -5.65
N MET A 325 9.77 -14.71 -5.03
CA MET A 325 10.63 -13.72 -5.65
C MET A 325 12.10 -14.10 -5.43
N HIS A 326 12.81 -14.49 -6.49
CA HIS A 326 14.20 -14.89 -6.42
C HIS A 326 15.11 -13.84 -7.06
N ARG A 327 15.98 -13.22 -6.26
CA ARG A 327 17.11 -12.43 -6.74
C ARG A 327 18.29 -13.34 -7.07
N ASN A 328 18.92 -13.11 -8.21
CA ASN A 328 20.05 -13.92 -8.70
C ASN A 328 21.38 -13.15 -8.69
N GLY A 329 21.44 -11.97 -8.06
CA GLY A 329 22.65 -11.17 -7.94
C GLY A 329 22.42 -9.91 -7.09
N ALA A 330 23.48 -9.10 -6.96
CA ALA A 330 23.45 -7.82 -6.26
C ALA A 330 22.52 -6.82 -6.96
N THR A 331 21.81 -6.03 -6.16
CA THR A 331 20.71 -5.16 -6.63
C THR A 331 20.82 -3.72 -6.13
N ASP A 332 21.86 -3.41 -5.36
CA ASP A 332 22.17 -2.07 -4.92
C ASP A 332 23.04 -1.38 -5.97
N ASN A 333 22.50 -0.34 -6.60
CA ASN A 333 23.22 0.49 -7.58
C ASN A 333 23.51 1.91 -7.04
N GLY A 334 23.36 2.14 -5.73
CA GLY A 334 23.52 3.44 -5.10
C GLY A 334 22.36 4.42 -5.31
N ALA A 335 21.36 4.10 -6.16
CA ALA A 335 20.17 4.94 -6.38
C ALA A 335 18.93 4.49 -5.59
N GLY A 336 19.02 3.35 -4.90
CA GLY A 336 17.95 2.74 -4.11
C GLY A 336 18.02 1.21 -4.16
N TYR A 337 17.16 0.54 -3.38
CA TYR A 337 17.03 -0.91 -3.46
C TYR A 337 16.00 -1.27 -4.52
N ALA A 338 16.21 -2.43 -5.12
CA ALA A 338 15.26 -2.97 -6.07
C ALA A 338 13.94 -3.33 -5.36
N GLY A 339 12.81 -3.32 -6.09
CA GLY A 339 11.47 -3.44 -5.52
C GLY A 339 10.84 -4.81 -5.76
N GLY A 340 10.08 -5.31 -4.79
CA GLY A 340 9.37 -6.58 -4.87
C GLY A 340 7.96 -6.41 -5.37
N ILE A 341 7.03 -6.46 -4.44
CA ILE A 341 5.64 -6.11 -4.67
C ILE A 341 5.47 -4.63 -4.28
N GLY A 342 5.23 -3.76 -5.27
CA GLY A 342 4.82 -2.38 -5.05
C GLY A 342 3.30 -2.28 -4.98
N ILE A 343 2.77 -1.64 -3.94
CA ILE A 343 1.32 -1.49 -3.71
C ILE A 343 0.92 -0.01 -3.83
N GLU A 344 0.02 0.28 -4.76
CA GLU A 344 -0.65 1.58 -4.94
C GLU A 344 -2.18 1.49 -4.89
N GLY A 345 -2.71 0.27 -4.79
CA GLY A 345 -4.14 -0.03 -4.67
C GLY A 345 -4.63 -0.15 -3.22
N THR A 346 -5.90 -0.55 -3.06
CA THR A 346 -6.56 -0.86 -1.77
C THR A 346 -7.15 -2.26 -1.80
N GLN A 347 -7.47 -2.83 -0.64
CA GLN A 347 -8.05 -4.17 -0.50
C GLN A 347 -7.17 -5.24 -1.15
N ILE A 348 -5.85 -5.06 -1.04
CA ILE A 348 -4.86 -5.97 -1.61
C ILE A 348 -4.49 -7.01 -0.55
N LEU A 349 -4.57 -8.28 -0.92
CA LEU A 349 -4.08 -9.40 -0.11
C LEU A 349 -2.81 -9.96 -0.73
N VAL A 350 -1.72 -9.94 0.03
CA VAL A 350 -0.50 -10.71 -0.27
C VAL A 350 -0.41 -11.83 0.76
N SER A 351 -0.38 -13.09 0.33
CA SER A 351 -0.37 -14.22 1.26
C SER A 351 0.60 -15.32 0.83
N ASP A 352 1.28 -15.94 1.80
CA ASP A 352 2.18 -17.08 1.54
C ASP A 352 3.28 -16.78 0.51
N CYS A 353 3.71 -15.51 0.41
CA CYS A 353 4.73 -15.07 -0.52
C CYS A 353 6.11 -15.05 0.15
N SER A 354 7.16 -15.21 -0.65
CA SER A 354 8.54 -15.27 -0.15
C SER A 354 9.53 -14.50 -1.00
N ALA A 355 10.58 -13.97 -0.35
CA ALA A 355 11.72 -13.32 -0.99
C ALA A 355 13.02 -14.08 -0.70
N TYR A 356 13.76 -14.38 -1.76
CA TYR A 356 15.02 -15.13 -1.74
C TYR A 356 16.11 -14.41 -2.53
N GLY A 357 17.37 -14.66 -2.17
CA GLY A 357 18.52 -14.08 -2.85
C GLY A 357 19.83 -14.19 -2.07
N PRO A 358 20.96 -13.88 -2.75
CA PRO A 358 22.27 -13.80 -2.09
C PRO A 358 22.31 -12.67 -1.04
N LEU A 359 23.30 -12.71 -0.14
CA LEU A 359 23.43 -11.76 0.97
C LEU A 359 23.47 -10.29 0.55
N ASP A 360 24.01 -10.01 -0.64
CA ASP A 360 24.16 -8.69 -1.24
C ASP A 360 22.94 -8.23 -2.08
N ALA A 361 21.90 -9.07 -2.21
CA ALA A 361 20.66 -8.70 -2.88
C ALA A 361 19.75 -7.87 -1.95
N LYS A 362 20.02 -6.56 -1.88
CA LYS A 362 19.17 -5.61 -1.13
C LYS A 362 17.87 -5.31 -1.87
N PHE A 363 16.75 -5.37 -1.15
CA PHE A 363 15.45 -5.46 -1.78
C PHE A 363 14.32 -4.95 -0.87
N TYR A 364 13.48 -4.04 -1.36
CA TYR A 364 12.20 -3.75 -0.72
C TYR A 364 11.20 -4.82 -1.11
N SER A 365 11.11 -5.87 -0.29
CA SER A 365 10.25 -7.04 -0.51
C SER A 365 8.82 -6.67 -0.82
N ILE A 366 8.25 -5.80 0.01
CA ILE A 366 6.95 -5.19 -0.23
C ILE A 366 7.03 -3.74 0.21
N TRP A 367 6.47 -2.85 -0.59
CA TRP A 367 6.47 -1.42 -0.30
C TRP A 367 5.18 -0.77 -0.78
N THR A 368 4.73 0.24 -0.04
CA THR A 368 3.67 1.15 -0.49
C THR A 368 4.27 2.40 -1.08
N THR A 369 3.56 2.98 -2.04
CA THR A 369 3.97 4.21 -2.72
C THR A 369 3.13 5.39 -2.21
N THR A 370 3.00 6.44 -3.01
CA THR A 370 2.37 7.70 -2.64
C THR A 370 0.87 7.56 -2.44
N LEU A 371 0.37 8.01 -1.28
CA LEU A 371 -1.05 8.05 -0.92
C LEU A 371 -1.74 6.69 -1.04
N THR A 372 -1.00 5.60 -0.76
CA THR A 372 -1.51 4.24 -0.92
C THR A 372 -2.66 4.00 0.08
N PRO A 373 -3.87 3.68 -0.40
CA PRO A 373 -5.02 3.56 0.47
C PRO A 373 -5.19 2.14 1.01
N GLY A 374 -5.46 2.03 2.30
CA GLY A 374 -5.86 0.79 2.96
C GLY A 374 -7.36 0.49 2.82
N PRO A 375 -7.82 -0.66 3.38
CA PRO A 375 -7.00 -1.68 4.04
C PRO A 375 -6.19 -2.52 3.04
N ASN A 376 -4.96 -2.89 3.38
CA ASN A 376 -4.14 -3.85 2.64
C ASN A 376 -3.53 -4.85 3.63
N ALA A 377 -3.38 -6.11 3.24
CA ALA A 377 -2.87 -7.16 4.13
C ALA A 377 -1.76 -7.98 3.49
N ILE A 378 -0.72 -8.22 4.27
CA ILE A 378 0.41 -9.10 3.96
C ILE A 378 0.42 -10.17 5.05
N VAL A 379 0.22 -11.43 4.69
CA VAL A 379 0.02 -12.53 5.66
C VAL A 379 0.96 -13.67 5.33
N ARG A 380 1.69 -14.21 6.32
CA ARG A 380 2.64 -15.32 6.13
C ARG A 380 3.70 -15.04 5.06
N PHE A 381 4.29 -13.85 5.11
CA PHE A 381 5.42 -13.49 4.26
C PHE A 381 6.74 -13.96 4.87
N THR A 382 7.65 -14.49 4.04
CA THR A 382 9.00 -14.90 4.49
C THR A 382 10.10 -14.21 3.69
N ALA A 383 11.06 -13.61 4.38
CA ALA A 383 12.27 -13.06 3.78
C ALA A 383 13.50 -13.88 4.17
N GLN A 384 14.30 -14.29 3.18
CA GLN A 384 15.52 -15.06 3.44
C GLN A 384 16.62 -14.22 4.11
N GLN A 385 16.71 -12.94 3.76
CA GLN A 385 17.79 -12.05 4.19
C GLN A 385 17.25 -10.85 4.97
N SER A 386 18.07 -10.31 5.87
CA SER A 386 17.76 -9.10 6.64
C SER A 386 17.68 -7.83 5.77
N SER A 387 18.22 -7.88 4.56
CA SER A 387 18.18 -6.81 3.55
C SER A 387 16.94 -6.86 2.65
N MET A 388 16.03 -7.81 2.87
CA MET A 388 14.78 -8.02 2.12
C MET A 388 13.58 -7.55 2.95
N ILE A 389 13.36 -6.24 2.96
CA ILE A 389 12.57 -5.54 4.00
C ILE A 389 11.16 -5.23 3.49
N ILE A 390 10.13 -5.38 4.34
CA ILE A 390 8.83 -4.74 4.13
C ILE A 390 8.89 -3.31 4.66
N GLN A 391 8.71 -2.33 3.77
CA GLN A 391 8.84 -0.93 4.13
C GLN A 391 7.93 -0.05 3.26
N PRO A 392 6.86 0.53 3.84
CA PRO A 392 6.21 1.71 3.28
C PRO A 392 7.25 2.77 2.91
N HIS A 393 7.28 3.22 1.65
CA HIS A 393 8.50 3.85 1.13
C HIS A 393 8.45 5.38 1.11
N MET A 394 7.36 6.00 0.65
CA MET A 394 7.32 7.46 0.49
C MET A 394 5.90 8.01 0.41
N ARG A 395 5.75 9.30 0.76
CA ARG A 395 4.55 10.09 0.52
C ARG A 395 3.25 9.47 1.06
N TRP A 396 3.33 8.94 2.29
CA TRP A 396 2.23 8.43 3.13
C TRP A 396 1.29 7.38 2.50
N GLY A 397 1.13 6.24 3.16
CA GLY A 397 0.01 5.32 2.97
C GLY A 397 -0.79 5.17 4.26
N HIS A 398 -1.90 4.45 4.20
CA HIS A 398 -2.64 4.09 5.41
C HIS A 398 -3.19 2.66 5.36
N GLY A 399 -3.42 2.05 6.53
CA GLY A 399 -4.03 0.73 6.64
C GLY A 399 -3.23 -0.38 5.97
N LEU A 400 -2.11 -0.80 6.57
CA LEU A 400 -1.33 -1.95 6.09
C LEU A 400 -1.07 -2.94 7.22
N LEU A 401 -1.58 -4.16 7.08
CA LEU A 401 -1.30 -5.28 7.97
C LEU A 401 -0.11 -6.09 7.46
N ILE A 402 0.81 -6.43 8.36
CA ILE A 402 1.78 -7.51 8.21
C ILE A 402 1.50 -8.50 9.32
N ASP A 403 0.97 -9.67 8.99
CA ASP A 403 0.57 -10.70 9.93
C ASP A 403 1.39 -11.99 9.76
N ASN A 404 1.75 -12.62 10.88
CA ASN A 404 2.34 -13.95 10.98
C ASN A 404 3.52 -14.15 10.01
N SER A 405 4.39 -13.16 9.91
CA SER A 405 5.43 -13.06 8.88
C SER A 405 6.83 -13.13 9.50
N THR A 406 7.76 -13.76 8.79
CA THR A 406 9.18 -13.83 9.17
C THR A 406 10.01 -12.94 8.27
N THR A 407 10.10 -11.65 8.60
CA THR A 407 10.66 -10.63 7.70
C THR A 407 11.09 -9.37 8.46
N PRO A 408 12.11 -8.64 7.99
CA PRO A 408 12.36 -7.29 8.46
C PRO A 408 11.18 -6.36 8.14
N LEU A 409 10.81 -5.50 9.08
CA LEU A 409 9.69 -4.57 8.94
C LEU A 409 10.10 -3.19 9.46
N GLU A 410 9.87 -2.14 8.67
CA GLU A 410 10.16 -0.77 9.06
C GLU A 410 8.99 0.18 8.75
N PHE A 411 8.11 0.39 9.74
CA PHE A 411 7.31 1.60 9.84
C PHE A 411 8.16 2.65 10.55
N MET A 412 8.81 3.53 9.78
CA MET A 412 9.73 4.52 10.34
C MET A 412 9.65 5.84 9.59
N ASN A 413 9.97 6.94 10.27
CA ASN A 413 10.22 8.20 9.61
C ASN A 413 11.51 8.10 8.79
N ARG A 414 11.39 8.23 7.48
CA ARG A 414 12.53 8.14 6.55
C ARG A 414 13.28 9.47 6.42
N ALA A 415 12.89 10.49 7.18
CA ALA A 415 13.44 11.84 7.18
C ALA A 415 13.67 12.30 5.73
N THR A 416 14.91 12.67 5.40
CA THR A 416 15.28 13.14 4.07
C THR A 416 15.99 12.09 3.21
N ALA A 417 15.77 10.79 3.43
CA ALA A 417 16.46 9.74 2.66
C ALA A 417 16.25 9.84 1.13
N GLY A 418 15.15 10.44 0.68
CA GLY A 418 14.81 10.63 -0.72
C GLY A 418 13.83 11.78 -0.93
N SER A 419 13.55 12.13 -2.19
CA SER A 419 12.44 13.05 -2.49
C SER A 419 11.11 12.40 -2.05
N GLY A 420 10.23 13.17 -1.39
CA GLY A 420 8.96 12.66 -0.87
C GLY A 420 9.08 11.69 0.32
N HIS A 421 10.28 11.55 0.89
CA HIS A 421 10.49 10.78 2.11
C HIS A 421 10.15 11.63 3.34
N GLY A 422 9.89 10.95 4.44
CA GLY A 422 9.30 11.46 5.67
C GLY A 422 8.54 10.32 6.32
N TRP A 423 7.39 10.61 6.95
CA TRP A 423 6.48 9.56 7.39
C TRP A 423 5.87 8.81 6.19
N PRO A 424 6.01 7.48 6.11
CA PRO A 424 5.49 6.73 4.98
C PRO A 424 4.15 6.05 5.28
N ILE A 425 3.72 5.95 6.55
CA ILE A 425 2.48 5.27 6.92
C ILE A 425 1.91 5.70 8.27
N SER A 426 0.58 5.68 8.37
CA SER A 426 -0.20 5.58 9.61
C SER A 426 -1.19 4.42 9.44
N GLY A 427 -1.76 3.88 10.51
CA GLY A 427 -2.66 2.73 10.43
C GLY A 427 -1.95 1.43 10.06
N GLY A 428 -0.62 1.37 10.15
CA GLY A 428 0.18 0.17 9.92
C GLY A 428 0.14 -0.76 11.13
N VAL A 429 -0.05 -2.05 10.91
CA VAL A 429 -0.11 -3.06 11.97
C VAL A 429 0.89 -4.17 11.67
N GLY A 430 1.91 -4.32 12.51
CA GLY A 430 2.66 -5.56 12.61
C GLY A 430 1.97 -6.47 13.63
N TRP A 431 1.54 -7.65 13.21
CA TRP A 431 0.91 -8.65 14.07
C TRP A 431 1.71 -9.95 13.98
N ASN A 432 2.27 -10.42 15.08
CA ASN A 432 3.11 -11.63 15.10
C ASN A 432 4.23 -11.63 14.04
N VAL A 433 4.87 -10.47 13.83
CA VAL A 433 6.03 -10.36 12.93
C VAL A 433 7.29 -10.76 13.69
N ARG A 434 7.97 -11.82 13.24
CA ARG A 434 9.07 -12.45 14.00
C ARG A 434 10.34 -12.57 13.18
N GLY A 435 11.48 -12.71 13.86
CA GLY A 435 12.76 -13.08 13.26
C GLY A 435 13.93 -12.35 13.90
N LYS A 436 15.15 -12.79 13.59
CA LYS A 436 16.40 -12.10 14.00
C LYS A 436 16.72 -11.00 12.99
N PHE A 437 15.78 -10.07 12.83
CA PHE A 437 15.82 -9.02 11.84
C PHE A 437 15.49 -7.67 12.47
N LYS A 438 15.74 -6.60 11.70
CA LYS A 438 15.37 -5.24 12.07
C LYS A 438 13.86 -5.10 12.09
N LEU A 439 13.34 -4.61 13.21
CA LEU A 439 11.95 -4.25 13.40
C LEU A 439 11.87 -2.79 13.85
N LYS A 440 11.06 -1.98 13.17
CA LYS A 440 10.72 -0.61 13.58
C LYS A 440 9.23 -0.38 13.37
N ALA A 441 8.56 0.11 14.41
CA ALA A 441 7.13 0.42 14.41
C ALA A 441 6.86 1.81 15.01
N GLU A 442 7.44 2.83 14.41
CA GLU A 442 7.28 4.23 14.81
C GLU A 442 5.91 4.76 14.36
N SER A 443 5.30 5.63 15.18
CA SER A 443 4.05 6.33 14.85
C SER A 443 4.31 7.78 14.43
N PRO A 444 3.66 8.31 13.38
CA PRO A 444 3.69 9.73 13.07
C PRO A 444 2.94 10.56 14.13
N PRO A 445 3.24 11.86 14.33
CA PRO A 445 2.61 12.66 15.38
C PRO A 445 1.07 12.72 15.31
N LEU A 446 0.50 12.72 14.10
CA LEU A 446 -0.94 12.74 13.87
C LEU A 446 -1.49 11.39 13.41
N GLY A 447 -0.93 10.30 13.92
CA GLY A 447 -1.39 8.96 13.58
C GLY A 447 -0.76 7.89 14.47
N VAL A 448 -1.10 6.64 14.20
CA VAL A 448 -0.66 5.51 15.02
C VAL A 448 -0.32 4.32 14.13
N ASN A 449 0.77 3.66 14.45
CA ASN A 449 1.13 2.34 13.95
C ASN A 449 1.26 1.39 15.14
N TRP A 450 0.96 0.12 14.94
CA TRP A 450 0.98 -0.91 15.98
C TRP A 450 2.00 -1.99 15.68
N CYS A 451 2.61 -2.54 16.72
CA CYS A 451 3.30 -3.83 16.67
C CYS A 451 2.85 -4.68 17.85
N ILE A 452 2.17 -5.78 17.59
CA ILE A 452 1.59 -6.66 18.60
C ILE A 452 2.14 -8.08 18.38
N GLY A 453 2.76 -8.64 19.42
CA GLY A 453 3.41 -9.96 19.32
C GLY A 453 4.63 -10.00 18.40
N CYS A 454 5.25 -8.85 18.12
CA CYS A 454 6.40 -8.76 17.25
C CYS A 454 7.71 -9.10 17.99
N GLU A 455 8.63 -9.81 17.34
CA GLU A 455 9.97 -10.14 17.84
C GLU A 455 11.03 -9.74 16.82
N GLY A 456 12.03 -8.96 17.25
CA GLY A 456 13.11 -8.48 16.40
C GLY A 456 14.29 -7.94 17.20
N ASP A 457 15.37 -7.57 16.51
CA ASP A 457 16.51 -6.90 17.14
C ASP A 457 16.10 -5.47 17.54
N LYS A 458 16.25 -5.13 18.82
CA LYS A 458 15.93 -3.79 19.36
C LYS A 458 16.54 -2.68 18.51
N GLN A 459 15.76 -1.65 18.19
CA GLN A 459 16.26 -0.45 17.48
C GLN A 459 15.83 0.82 18.20
N THR A 460 16.74 1.80 18.26
CA THR A 460 16.37 3.17 18.63
C THR A 460 15.70 3.84 17.42
N GLY A 461 14.46 4.26 17.59
CA GLY A 461 13.70 4.99 16.60
C GLY A 461 14.21 6.42 16.41
N THR A 462 13.89 7.00 15.25
CA THR A 462 14.29 8.37 14.89
C THR A 462 13.60 9.46 15.72
N ASN A 463 12.50 9.11 16.38
CA ASN A 463 11.77 9.93 17.35
C ASN A 463 12.21 9.69 18.81
N GLY A 464 13.25 8.88 19.05
CA GLY A 464 13.73 8.52 20.38
C GLY A 464 12.97 7.37 21.07
N ALA A 465 11.92 6.81 20.45
CA ALA A 465 11.25 5.61 20.95
C ALA A 465 12.10 4.37 20.69
N VAL A 466 12.30 3.50 21.69
CA VAL A 466 12.96 2.20 21.50
C VAL A 466 11.88 1.17 21.19
N HIS A 467 12.00 0.48 20.06
CA HIS A 467 11.08 -0.57 19.62
C HIS A 467 11.76 -1.94 19.66
#